data_AF-A0A9D6J4R7-F1
#
_entry.id   AF-A0A9D6J4R7-F1
#
_cell.length_a   1.000
_cell.length_b   1.000
_cell.length_c   1.000
_cell.angle_alpha   90.00
_cell.angle_beta   90.00
_cell.angle_gamma   90.00
#
_symmetry.space_group_name_H-M   'P 1'
#
loop_
_entity.id
_entity.type
_entity.pdbx_description
1 polymer ?
#
loop_
_entity_poly.entity_id
_entity_poly.type
_entity_poly.pdbx_seq_one_letter_code
_entity_poly.pdbx_strand_id
1 'polypeptide(L)'
;QALMARQRFQHGSYSEWELRNIVSQYERVREEYENMTPDVLKAKYLENRDVIDYDSTFTDERDVIPTLLGEGGNIVIVHPLEMGLKEAMLHILRFSSIITGVETLNLHDSVRRNPNDLDVFNRFIYLLNNHSIKEIMEFFEQQGVSEVSESVVQKAKESLGNRVLIPVCGSDSTGRDPSIPGMGFIQVTKIPEKNLSSFLEHHYKIPRPIADLIIHKGKKPPDESCRSDNDILCMGKIGKSYRNEVGDEAKVLFIGLADFWNYLNPMMKGVIRSALGFLPAFYFIGIKYAFVWLGITFFRNVLVDLIAASGLNLRAWSHKSINFDNVSQSLFWTGFSVPILNTVKETFILVWPLEKIGIFFELVKFFFICFANGLYISSHNWFRNFDQKVRRGNFFRSVLSWPFATAFSPLGNLLGIESIVQAKFWSDVVGGLIEGSSKYRHRFVLRKRDLNELLPKLDSHDREEESSFWERLKKPKLPPEELEKQNEIYKGYFDRLINLYGDPGYLSSISEFVVKNYHDKEVVALSELVGNESHPFLRWLRGLKPLFPGNS
;
A
#
# COMPACT_ATOMS: atom_id res chain seq x y z
N GLN A 1 -30.57 24.70 3.95
CA GLN A 1 -31.19 26.03 4.17
C GLN A 1 -30.25 27.19 3.84
N ALA A 2 -29.02 27.22 4.36
CA ALA A 2 -28.04 28.28 4.05
C ALA A 2 -27.75 28.48 2.55
N LEU A 3 -27.63 27.39 1.76
CA LEU A 3 -27.47 27.48 0.30
C LEU A 3 -28.67 28.16 -0.39
N MET A 4 -29.90 27.81 0.01
CA MET A 4 -31.12 28.43 -0.51
C MET A 4 -31.23 29.90 -0.08
N ALA A 5 -30.78 30.25 1.12
CA ALA A 5 -30.75 31.63 1.59
C ALA A 5 -29.76 32.49 0.76
N ARG A 6 -28.57 31.95 0.43
CA ARG A 6 -27.62 32.61 -0.48
C ARG A 6 -28.22 32.84 -1.87
N GLN A 7 -28.92 31.85 -2.42
CA GLN A 7 -29.62 32.00 -3.71
C GLN A 7 -30.73 33.06 -3.64
N ARG A 8 -31.57 33.03 -2.59
CA ARG A 8 -32.66 34.01 -2.41
C ARG A 8 -32.16 35.44 -2.20
N PHE A 9 -31.02 35.61 -1.52
CA PHE A 9 -30.35 36.91 -1.41
C PHE A 9 -29.88 37.43 -2.78
N GLN A 10 -29.28 36.57 -3.62
CA GLN A 10 -28.90 36.93 -4.99
C GLN A 10 -30.09 37.35 -5.86
N HIS A 11 -31.27 36.77 -5.61
CA HIS A 11 -32.52 37.12 -6.30
C HIS A 11 -33.26 38.31 -5.63
N GLY A 12 -32.65 38.99 -4.67
CA GLY A 12 -33.21 40.15 -3.97
C GLY A 12 -34.38 39.85 -3.04
N SER A 13 -34.66 38.58 -2.76
CA SER A 13 -35.81 38.16 -1.94
C SER A 13 -35.52 38.19 -0.44
N TYR A 14 -34.25 38.14 -0.03
CA TYR A 14 -33.80 38.17 1.37
C TYR A 14 -32.99 39.44 1.64
N SER A 15 -33.12 39.97 2.85
CA SER A 15 -32.25 41.03 3.36
C SER A 15 -30.88 40.48 3.78
N GLU A 16 -29.89 41.37 3.87
CA GLU A 16 -28.55 41.01 4.34
C GLU A 16 -28.55 40.48 5.79
N TRP A 17 -29.42 41.05 6.63
CA TRP A 17 -29.59 40.62 8.02
C TRP A 17 -30.10 39.17 8.11
N GLU A 18 -31.11 38.80 7.31
CA GLU A 18 -31.64 37.44 7.27
C GLU A 18 -30.59 36.43 6.79
N LEU A 19 -29.82 36.79 5.75
CA LEU A 19 -28.73 35.95 5.26
C LEU A 19 -27.68 35.71 6.34
N ARG A 20 -27.21 36.77 7.01
CA ARG A 20 -26.20 36.67 8.08
C ARG A 20 -26.68 35.81 9.23
N ASN A 21 -27.94 35.95 9.64
CA ASN A 21 -28.50 35.15 10.73
C ASN A 21 -28.54 33.65 10.37
N ILE A 22 -29.01 33.31 9.16
CA ILE A 22 -29.08 31.91 8.70
C ILE A 22 -27.67 31.31 8.54
N VAL A 23 -26.71 32.08 8.01
CA VAL A 23 -25.32 31.64 7.87
C VAL A 23 -24.67 31.43 9.23
N SER A 24 -24.84 32.36 10.18
CA SER A 24 -24.28 32.23 11.53
C SER A 24 -24.87 31.04 12.28
N GLN A 25 -26.18 30.79 12.16
CA GLN A 25 -26.79 29.60 12.74
C GLN A 25 -26.22 28.31 12.14
N TYR A 26 -26.02 28.29 10.82
CA TYR A 26 -25.41 27.17 10.14
C TYR A 26 -23.97 26.94 10.61
N GLU A 27 -23.15 27.99 10.70
CA GLU A 27 -21.77 27.91 11.19
C GLU A 27 -21.69 27.38 12.62
N ARG A 28 -22.58 27.87 13.51
CA ARG A 28 -22.66 27.38 14.90
C ARG A 28 -23.02 25.89 14.99
N VAL A 29 -24.04 25.45 14.24
CA VAL A 29 -24.46 24.04 14.23
C VAL A 29 -23.40 23.16 13.59
N ARG A 30 -22.73 23.67 12.54
CA ARG A 30 -21.60 23.01 11.88
C ARG A 30 -20.46 22.80 12.87
N GLU A 31 -20.05 23.83 13.59
CA GLU A 31 -18.99 23.72 14.61
C GLU A 31 -19.38 22.76 15.74
N GLU A 32 -20.63 22.79 16.20
CA GLU A 32 -21.12 21.84 17.21
C GLU A 32 -21.05 20.39 16.71
N TYR A 33 -21.46 20.13 15.47
CA TYR A 33 -21.41 18.80 14.86
C TYR A 33 -19.97 18.36 14.58
N GLU A 34 -19.14 19.21 13.97
CA GLU A 34 -17.75 18.92 13.65
C GLU A 34 -16.95 18.49 14.89
N ASN A 35 -17.21 19.11 16.04
CA ASN A 35 -16.54 18.83 17.31
C ASN A 35 -17.28 17.82 18.21
N MET A 36 -18.40 17.26 17.74
CA MET A 36 -19.19 16.31 18.51
C MET A 36 -18.47 14.96 18.61
N THR A 37 -17.90 14.64 19.78
CA THR A 37 -17.26 13.35 20.10
C THR A 37 -18.14 12.45 20.97
N PRO A 38 -17.96 11.10 21.05
CA PRO A 38 -18.71 10.28 22.00
C PRO A 38 -18.49 10.73 23.44
N ASP A 39 -17.29 11.24 23.76
CA ASP A 39 -16.96 11.75 25.08
C ASP A 39 -17.73 13.03 25.40
N VAL A 40 -17.82 13.98 24.45
CA VAL A 40 -18.64 15.20 24.60
C VAL A 40 -20.12 14.85 24.71
N LEU A 41 -20.61 13.89 23.91
CA LEU A 41 -21.99 13.43 23.97
C LEU A 41 -22.30 12.73 25.31
N LYS A 42 -21.38 11.88 25.78
CA LYS A 42 -21.49 11.24 27.09
C LYS A 42 -21.54 12.29 28.20
N ALA A 43 -20.64 13.26 28.21
CA ALA A 43 -20.63 14.32 29.22
C ALA A 43 -21.88 15.22 29.16
N LYS A 44 -22.42 15.49 27.97
CA LYS A 44 -23.58 16.39 27.77
C LYS A 44 -24.93 15.72 28.05
N TYR A 45 -25.09 14.44 27.71
CA TYR A 45 -26.41 13.78 27.67
C TYR A 45 -26.52 12.53 28.56
N LEU A 46 -25.42 11.93 28.98
CA LEU A 46 -25.45 10.80 29.89
C LEU A 46 -25.15 11.31 31.29
N GLU A 47 -26.15 11.31 32.17
CA GLU A 47 -25.89 11.41 33.60
C GLU A 47 -24.92 10.29 33.98
N ASN A 48 -23.91 10.65 34.77
CA ASN A 48 -23.08 9.63 35.39
C ASN A 48 -24.03 8.82 36.26
N ARG A 49 -24.23 7.55 35.91
CA ARG A 49 -24.54 6.61 36.97
C ARG A 49 -23.32 6.64 37.85
N ASP A 50 -23.45 7.33 38.98
CA ASP A 50 -22.46 7.35 40.03
C ASP A 50 -21.96 5.92 40.24
N VAL A 51 -20.65 5.83 40.51
CA VAL A 51 -19.99 4.63 41.00
C VAL A 51 -20.98 3.95 41.93
N ILE A 52 -21.30 2.67 41.65
CA ILE A 52 -22.18 1.89 42.53
C ILE A 52 -21.55 2.03 43.92
N ASP A 53 -22.20 2.78 44.80
CA ASP A 53 -21.80 2.90 46.19
C ASP A 53 -21.65 1.47 46.69
N TYR A 54 -20.43 1.11 47.08
CA TYR A 54 -20.24 -0.17 47.74
C TYR A 54 -21.08 -0.11 49.01
N ASP A 55 -21.97 -1.10 49.19
CA ASP A 55 -22.94 -1.21 50.29
C ASP A 55 -22.29 -1.39 51.69
N SER A 56 -20.98 -1.14 51.78
CA SER A 56 -20.14 -1.31 52.96
C SER A 56 -19.36 -0.01 53.22
N THR A 57 -20.08 0.99 53.74
CA THR A 57 -19.47 2.18 54.31
C THR A 57 -19.05 1.89 55.75
N PHE A 58 -17.75 1.94 56.04
CA PHE A 58 -17.24 1.93 57.42
C PHE A 58 -17.35 3.33 58.02
N THR A 59 -17.62 3.44 59.32
CA THR A 59 -17.74 4.74 60.01
C THR A 59 -16.39 5.32 60.39
N ASP A 60 -15.39 4.49 60.73
CA ASP A 60 -13.98 4.86 60.90
C ASP A 60 -13.07 3.74 60.35
N GLU A 61 -12.00 4.11 59.66
CA GLU A 61 -11.04 3.14 59.13
C GLU A 61 -10.32 2.36 60.24
N ARG A 62 -10.26 2.92 61.46
CA ARG A 62 -9.70 2.26 62.65
C ARG A 62 -10.44 1.00 63.06
N ASP A 63 -11.69 0.83 62.63
CA ASP A 63 -12.48 -0.35 62.96
C ASP A 63 -12.03 -1.59 62.16
N VAL A 64 -11.42 -1.38 60.99
CA VAL A 64 -11.06 -2.45 60.04
C VAL A 64 -9.55 -2.64 59.93
N ILE A 65 -8.79 -1.54 60.04
CA ILE A 65 -7.34 -1.52 59.89
C ILE A 65 -6.59 -2.53 60.79
N PRO A 66 -6.90 -2.68 62.09
CA PRO A 66 -6.18 -3.61 62.96
C PRO A 66 -6.31 -5.07 62.51
N THR A 67 -7.52 -5.45 62.06
CA THR A 67 -7.78 -6.78 61.51
C THR A 67 -7.01 -6.99 60.21
N LEU A 68 -6.98 -6.01 59.31
CA LEU A 68 -6.23 -6.10 58.05
C LEU A 68 -4.71 -6.18 58.26
N LEU A 69 -4.17 -5.46 59.25
CA LEU A 69 -2.76 -5.52 59.61
C LEU A 69 -2.37 -6.89 60.21
N GLY A 70 -3.28 -7.53 60.95
CA GLY A 70 -3.07 -8.87 61.50
C GLY A 70 -2.84 -9.95 60.42
N GLU A 71 -3.36 -9.74 59.22
CA GLU A 71 -3.21 -10.63 58.06
C GLU A 71 -1.92 -10.37 57.25
N GLY A 72 -1.10 -9.38 57.63
CA GLY A 72 0.19 -9.10 57.00
C GLY A 72 0.11 -8.52 55.58
N GLY A 73 -1.05 -7.99 55.18
CA GLY A 73 -1.28 -7.42 53.85
C GLY A 73 -0.73 -5.99 53.66
N ASN A 74 -0.59 -5.57 52.40
CA ASN A 74 -0.30 -4.18 52.05
C ASN A 74 -1.59 -3.36 52.01
N ILE A 75 -1.61 -2.22 52.71
CA ILE A 75 -2.73 -1.29 52.71
C ILE A 75 -2.42 -0.16 51.73
N VAL A 76 -3.26 -0.03 50.70
CA VAL A 76 -3.15 0.97 49.62
C VAL A 76 -4.37 1.86 49.64
N ILE A 77 -4.15 3.18 49.74
CA ILE A 77 -5.23 4.15 49.58
C ILE A 77 -5.51 4.35 48.09
N VAL A 78 -6.75 4.11 47.68
CA VAL A 78 -7.29 4.31 46.34
C VAL A 78 -8.09 5.62 46.35
N HIS A 79 -8.03 6.41 45.28
CA HIS A 79 -8.73 7.70 45.15
C HIS A 79 -8.54 8.70 46.31
N PRO A 80 -7.31 8.93 46.82
CA PRO A 80 -7.10 9.78 48.01
C PRO A 80 -7.64 11.22 47.84
N LEU A 81 -7.62 11.74 46.61
CA LEU A 81 -8.05 13.11 46.33
C LEU A 81 -9.58 13.30 46.37
N GLU A 82 -10.39 12.24 46.45
CA GLU A 82 -11.84 12.35 46.67
C GLU A 82 -12.18 13.08 47.97
N MET A 83 -11.33 12.94 48.99
CA MET A 83 -11.44 13.67 50.26
C MET A 83 -11.12 15.17 50.12
N GLY A 84 -10.53 15.58 48.98
CA GLY A 84 -9.96 16.90 48.75
C GLY A 84 -8.46 16.93 49.02
N LEU A 85 -7.72 17.80 48.31
CA LEU A 85 -6.25 17.85 48.35
C LEU A 85 -5.68 18.03 49.78
N LYS A 86 -6.25 18.96 50.54
CA LYS A 86 -5.82 19.23 51.93
C LYS A 86 -6.07 18.03 52.84
N GLU A 87 -7.29 17.49 52.83
CA GLU A 87 -7.67 16.37 53.68
C GLU A 87 -6.90 15.09 53.30
N ALA A 88 -6.64 14.85 52.02
CA ALA A 88 -5.82 13.74 51.56
C ALA A 88 -4.41 13.76 52.17
N MET A 89 -3.76 14.92 52.19
CA MET A 89 -2.44 15.07 52.82
C MET A 89 -2.49 14.83 54.33
N LEU A 90 -3.51 15.37 55.01
CA LEU A 90 -3.71 15.18 56.45
C LEU A 90 -4.00 13.72 56.83
N HIS A 91 -4.80 13.04 56.00
CA HIS A 91 -5.14 11.63 56.17
C HIS A 91 -3.91 10.75 56.11
N ILE A 92 -3.04 10.99 55.12
CA ILE A 92 -1.76 10.27 54.98
C ILE A 92 -0.84 10.49 56.18
N LEU A 93 -0.77 11.70 56.72
CA LEU A 93 -0.01 11.96 57.94
C LEU A 93 -0.60 11.25 59.17
N ARG A 94 -1.93 11.18 59.26
CA ARG A 94 -2.62 10.55 60.39
C ARG A 94 -2.43 9.03 60.41
N PHE A 95 -2.50 8.41 59.25
CA PHE A 95 -2.45 6.95 59.09
C PHE A 95 -1.12 6.46 58.52
N SER A 96 -0.07 7.30 58.57
CA SER A 96 1.24 6.99 58.03
C SER A 96 1.79 5.68 58.59
N SER A 97 1.51 5.34 59.86
CA SER A 97 1.90 4.10 60.54
C SER A 97 1.38 2.82 59.87
N ILE A 98 0.27 2.93 59.13
CA ILE A 98 -0.52 1.80 58.62
C ILE A 98 -0.40 1.72 57.09
N ILE A 99 -0.45 2.86 56.41
CA ILE A 99 -0.48 2.91 54.95
C ILE A 99 0.87 2.43 54.38
N THR A 100 0.82 1.54 53.40
CA THR A 100 2.00 1.03 52.69
C THR A 100 2.12 1.63 51.28
N GLY A 101 1.00 1.92 50.64
CA GLY A 101 0.95 2.52 49.32
C GLY A 101 -0.15 3.55 49.18
N VAL A 102 0.01 4.43 48.22
CA VAL A 102 -0.97 5.48 47.91
C VAL A 102 -1.08 5.63 46.41
N GLU A 103 -2.31 5.68 45.93
CA GLU A 103 -2.57 5.94 44.54
C GLU A 103 -2.33 7.43 44.24
N THR A 104 -1.29 7.67 43.46
CA THR A 104 -0.84 9.02 43.10
C THR A 104 -1.37 9.50 41.76
N LEU A 105 -1.92 8.59 40.97
CA LEU A 105 -2.59 8.86 39.72
C LEU A 105 -3.63 7.75 39.46
N ASN A 106 -4.91 8.11 39.49
CA ASN A 106 -5.98 7.26 38.98
C ASN A 106 -6.60 7.92 37.75
N LEU A 107 -6.69 7.23 36.62
CA LEU A 107 -7.23 7.83 35.39
C LEU A 107 -8.71 8.20 35.50
N HIS A 108 -9.50 7.42 36.24
CA HIS A 108 -10.92 7.69 36.42
C HIS A 108 -11.14 8.98 37.21
N ASP A 109 -10.44 9.11 38.33
CA ASP A 109 -10.49 10.28 39.22
C ASP A 109 -9.84 11.52 38.58
N SER A 110 -8.67 11.34 37.93
CA SER A 110 -7.86 12.44 37.37
C SER A 110 -8.54 13.17 36.22
N VAL A 111 -9.42 12.52 35.45
CA VAL A 111 -10.07 13.12 34.27
C VAL A 111 -10.88 14.37 34.63
N ARG A 112 -11.38 14.47 35.87
CA ARG A 112 -12.25 15.58 36.31
C ARG A 112 -11.54 16.57 37.23
N ARG A 113 -10.29 16.31 37.61
CA ARG A 113 -9.54 17.13 38.56
C ARG A 113 -8.71 18.18 37.86
N ASN A 114 -8.34 19.21 38.62
CA ASN A 114 -7.29 20.12 38.21
C ASN A 114 -5.96 19.35 38.18
N PRO A 115 -5.24 19.30 37.03
CA PRO A 115 -3.94 18.63 36.94
C PRO A 115 -2.93 19.11 37.99
N ASN A 116 -3.03 20.37 38.42
CA ASN A 116 -2.15 20.92 39.45
C ASN A 116 -2.31 20.21 40.81
N ASP A 117 -3.51 19.74 41.15
CA ASP A 117 -3.74 19.03 42.43
C ASP A 117 -2.98 17.70 42.46
N LEU A 118 -2.90 17.02 41.32
CA LEU A 118 -2.11 15.80 41.16
C LEU A 118 -0.62 16.08 41.33
N ASP A 119 -0.10 17.15 40.71
CA ASP A 119 1.30 17.54 40.84
C ASP A 119 1.67 17.92 42.28
N VAL A 120 0.82 18.69 42.95
CA VAL A 120 1.00 19.10 44.35
C VAL A 120 0.98 17.87 45.26
N PHE A 121 0.01 16.98 45.10
CA PHE A 121 -0.09 15.76 45.89
C PHE A 121 1.10 14.82 45.69
N ASN A 122 1.53 14.59 44.44
CA ASN A 122 2.71 13.79 44.14
C ASN A 122 3.98 14.37 44.75
N ARG A 123 4.12 15.71 44.70
CA ARG A 123 5.23 16.42 45.34
C ARG A 123 5.21 16.23 46.85
N PHE A 124 4.05 16.25 47.48
CA PHE A 124 3.90 15.95 48.92
C PHE A 124 4.42 14.54 49.25
N ILE A 125 4.00 13.50 48.52
CA ILE A 125 4.47 12.12 48.72
C ILE A 125 5.98 12.03 48.54
N TYR A 126 6.52 12.69 47.52
CA TYR A 126 7.97 12.76 47.28
C TYR A 126 8.72 13.38 48.46
N LEU A 127 8.24 14.52 48.98
CA LEU A 127 8.86 15.21 50.12
C LEU A 127 8.77 14.38 51.40
N LEU A 128 7.62 13.75 51.65
CA LEU A 128 7.41 12.89 52.82
C LEU A 128 8.40 11.71 52.84
N ASN A 129 8.67 11.12 51.68
CA ASN A 129 9.58 9.98 51.55
C ASN A 129 11.08 10.34 51.57
N ASN A 130 11.48 11.51 51.04
CA ASN A 130 12.90 11.76 50.72
C ASN A 130 13.52 12.98 51.39
N HIS A 131 12.73 13.95 51.84
CA HIS A 131 13.24 15.26 52.27
C HIS A 131 13.30 15.41 53.78
N SER A 132 13.75 16.56 54.28
CA SER A 132 13.76 16.90 55.71
C SER A 132 12.39 17.43 56.17
N ILE A 133 12.16 17.55 57.49
CA ILE A 133 10.89 18.05 58.04
C ILE A 133 10.70 19.53 57.68
N LYS A 134 11.79 20.31 57.70
CA LYS A 134 11.78 21.72 57.36
C LYS A 134 11.22 21.96 55.95
N GLU A 135 11.65 21.18 54.96
CA GLU A 135 11.18 21.31 53.57
C GLU A 135 9.69 20.93 53.41
N ILE A 136 9.19 19.99 54.22
CA ILE A 136 7.76 19.64 54.24
C ILE A 136 6.93 20.79 54.84
N MET A 137 7.43 21.41 55.91
CA MET A 137 6.76 22.56 56.54
C MET A 137 6.72 23.76 55.58
N GLU A 138 7.83 24.06 54.91
CA GLU A 138 7.89 25.11 53.86
C GLU A 138 6.90 24.81 52.71
N PHE A 139 6.75 23.54 52.33
CA PHE A 139 5.76 23.14 51.33
C PHE A 139 4.32 23.35 51.81
N PHE A 140 3.99 22.99 53.06
CA PHE A 140 2.66 23.22 53.61
C PHE A 140 2.31 24.71 53.70
N GLU A 141 3.27 25.56 54.07
CA GLU A 141 3.10 27.02 54.04
C GLU A 141 2.80 27.53 52.62
N GLN A 142 3.54 27.04 51.61
CA GLN A 142 3.30 27.40 50.20
C GLN A 142 1.92 26.98 49.68
N GLN A 143 1.39 25.87 50.17
CA GLN A 143 0.06 25.36 49.78
C GLN A 143 -1.08 25.90 50.66
N GLY A 144 -0.80 26.81 51.61
CA GLY A 144 -1.82 27.39 52.49
C GLY A 144 -2.37 26.44 53.56
N VAL A 145 -1.63 25.39 53.92
CA VAL A 145 -2.00 24.38 54.93
C VAL A 145 -1.26 24.67 56.24
N SER A 146 -1.62 25.77 56.91
CA SER A 146 -0.92 26.24 58.13
C SER A 146 -1.33 25.53 59.42
N GLU A 147 -2.32 24.65 59.38
CA GLU A 147 -2.89 23.96 60.56
C GLU A 147 -2.06 22.74 61.01
N VAL A 148 -1.09 22.30 60.21
CA VAL A 148 -0.26 21.13 60.51
C VAL A 148 0.89 21.55 61.43
N SER A 149 0.93 20.98 62.64
CA SER A 149 2.06 21.19 63.56
C SER A 149 3.26 20.31 63.18
N GLU A 150 4.46 20.82 63.42
CA GLU A 150 5.73 20.09 63.19
C GLU A 150 5.75 18.73 63.91
N SER A 151 5.11 18.65 65.09
CA SER A 151 4.95 17.42 65.86
C SER A 151 4.17 16.30 65.16
N VAL A 152 3.23 16.64 64.27
CA VAL A 152 2.45 15.66 63.49
C VAL A 152 3.30 15.10 62.36
N VAL A 153 4.05 15.94 61.66
CA VAL A 153 4.98 15.52 60.59
C VAL A 153 6.12 14.68 61.15
N GLN A 154 6.65 15.05 62.32
CA GLN A 154 7.66 14.27 63.04
C GLN A 154 7.16 12.86 63.35
N LYS A 155 5.97 12.74 63.96
CA LYS A 155 5.34 11.43 64.23
C LYS A 155 5.13 10.61 62.97
N ALA A 156 4.69 11.26 61.88
CA ALA A 156 4.48 10.57 60.62
C ALA A 156 5.79 10.00 60.06
N LYS A 157 6.88 10.78 60.08
CA LYS A 157 8.21 10.33 59.66
C LYS A 157 8.81 9.27 60.56
N GLU A 158 8.69 9.40 61.87
CA GLU A 158 9.13 8.37 62.83
C GLU A 158 8.39 7.05 62.59
N SER A 159 7.08 7.12 62.33
CA SER A 159 6.28 5.94 62.01
C SER A 159 6.67 5.29 60.68
N LEU A 160 7.08 6.09 59.69
CA LEU A 160 7.62 5.60 58.43
C LEU A 160 9.04 5.05 58.62
N GLY A 161 9.85 5.61 59.52
CA GLY A 161 11.20 5.11 59.81
C GLY A 161 12.01 4.93 58.52
N ASN A 162 12.36 3.67 58.19
CA ASN A 162 13.06 3.31 56.96
C ASN A 162 12.16 2.90 55.78
N ARG A 163 10.84 2.78 55.98
CA ARG A 163 9.89 2.48 54.90
C ARG A 163 9.46 3.77 54.20
N VAL A 164 9.18 3.63 52.92
CA VAL A 164 8.64 4.70 52.06
C VAL A 164 7.21 4.37 51.68
N LEU A 165 6.38 5.39 51.53
CA LEU A 165 5.06 5.21 50.94
C LEU A 165 5.23 4.89 49.46
N ILE A 166 4.67 3.77 49.02
CA ILE A 166 4.79 3.32 47.63
C ILE A 166 3.72 4.02 46.77
N PRO A 167 4.10 4.91 45.86
CA PRO A 167 3.18 5.50 44.89
C PRO A 167 2.73 4.43 43.89
N VAL A 168 1.43 4.31 43.70
CA VAL A 168 0.82 3.43 42.70
C VAL A 168 -0.04 4.24 41.73
N CYS A 169 -0.39 3.60 40.62
CA CYS A 169 -1.30 4.14 39.63
C CYS A 169 -2.42 3.13 39.35
N GLY A 170 -3.61 3.64 39.06
CA GLY A 170 -4.77 2.82 38.72
C GLY A 170 -5.62 3.41 37.61
N SER A 171 -6.47 2.55 37.07
CA SER A 171 -7.30 2.82 35.90
C SER A 171 -8.76 2.42 36.09
N ASP A 172 -9.13 2.07 37.33
CA ASP A 172 -10.39 1.47 37.78
C ASP A 172 -10.87 0.27 36.95
N SER A 173 -10.47 -0.92 37.43
CA SER A 173 -11.38 -2.08 37.46
C SER A 173 -10.92 -3.23 38.36
N THR A 174 -9.66 -3.34 38.81
CA THR A 174 -9.20 -4.35 39.82
C THR A 174 -7.68 -4.34 40.00
N GLY A 175 -7.03 -3.22 40.33
CA GLY A 175 -5.60 -3.21 40.72
C GLY A 175 -4.67 -3.95 39.76
N ARG A 176 -4.65 -3.57 38.47
CA ARG A 176 -3.88 -4.31 37.46
C ARG A 176 -2.41 -3.91 37.45
N ASP A 177 -1.56 -4.93 37.58
CA ASP A 177 -0.10 -4.89 37.56
C ASP A 177 0.44 -4.16 36.30
N PRO A 178 1.39 -3.21 36.44
CA PRO A 178 2.08 -2.53 35.32
C PRO A 178 2.84 -3.45 34.35
N SER A 179 2.91 -4.74 34.64
CA SER A 179 3.55 -5.75 33.79
C SER A 179 2.60 -6.47 32.82
N ILE A 180 1.28 -6.27 32.91
CA ILE A 180 0.29 -7.01 32.09
C ILE A 180 -0.54 -6.06 31.21
N PRO A 181 -0.61 -6.27 29.88
CA PRO A 181 -1.27 -5.35 28.96
C PRO A 181 -2.79 -5.57 28.95
N GLY A 182 -3.50 -4.92 29.87
CA GLY A 182 -4.96 -4.87 29.89
C GLY A 182 -5.47 -3.60 30.57
N MET A 183 -5.63 -2.51 29.80
CA MET A 183 -6.09 -1.18 30.28
C MET A 183 -5.28 -0.59 31.46
N GLY A 184 -4.01 -1.00 31.61
CA GLY A 184 -3.12 -0.54 32.69
C GLY A 184 -2.09 0.48 32.22
N PHE A 185 -1.00 0.55 32.96
CA PHE A 185 0.16 1.38 32.64
C PHE A 185 1.33 0.50 32.24
N ILE A 186 2.16 0.95 31.28
CA ILE A 186 3.34 0.22 30.83
C ILE A 186 4.55 1.15 30.79
N GLN A 187 5.70 0.64 31.23
CA GLN A 187 6.97 1.35 31.06
C GLN A 187 7.42 1.23 29.60
N VAL A 188 7.93 2.33 29.04
CA VAL A 188 8.42 2.38 27.66
C VAL A 188 9.52 1.33 27.40
N THR A 189 10.40 1.10 28.38
CA THR A 189 11.44 0.06 28.34
C THR A 189 10.92 -1.37 28.20
N LYS A 190 9.65 -1.63 28.53
CA LYS A 190 9.02 -2.95 28.40
C LYS A 190 8.36 -3.17 27.04
N ILE A 191 8.32 -2.16 26.17
CA ILE A 191 7.70 -2.23 24.85
C ILE A 191 8.75 -2.67 23.81
N PRO A 192 8.48 -3.70 22.99
CA PRO A 192 9.39 -4.07 21.91
C PRO A 192 9.62 -2.92 20.92
N GLU A 193 10.87 -2.68 20.51
CA GLU A 193 11.26 -1.56 19.62
C GLU A 193 10.41 -1.47 18.35
N LYS A 194 10.05 -2.63 17.77
CA LYS A 194 9.19 -2.73 16.57
C LYS A 194 7.83 -2.05 16.73
N ASN A 195 7.28 -2.04 17.94
CA ASN A 195 5.94 -1.53 18.24
C ASN A 195 5.99 -0.16 18.94
N LEU A 196 7.17 0.33 19.32
CA LEU A 196 7.33 1.52 20.14
C LEU A 196 6.70 2.77 19.52
N SER A 197 6.96 3.01 18.23
CA SER A 197 6.39 4.14 17.49
C SER A 197 4.86 4.13 17.49
N SER A 198 4.25 2.97 17.25
CA SER A 198 2.81 2.80 17.27
C SER A 198 2.23 3.04 18.67
N PHE A 199 2.92 2.64 19.73
CA PHE A 199 2.45 2.86 21.09
C PHE A 199 2.52 4.34 21.47
N LEU A 200 3.63 5.03 21.16
CA LEU A 200 3.80 6.45 21.42
C LEU A 200 2.79 7.33 20.67
N GLU A 201 2.34 6.90 19.48
CA GLU A 201 1.32 7.62 18.70
C GLU A 201 -0.09 7.48 19.30
N HIS A 202 -0.41 6.34 19.91
CA HIS A 202 -1.79 6.00 20.29
C HIS A 202 -2.07 6.02 21.79
N HIS A 203 -1.08 6.28 22.65
CA HIS A 203 -1.21 6.20 24.11
C HIS A 203 -0.75 7.47 24.83
N TYR A 204 -1.44 7.82 25.92
CA TYR A 204 -1.10 8.99 26.73
C TYR A 204 0.14 8.72 27.58
N LYS A 205 1.07 9.67 27.61
CA LYS A 205 2.25 9.63 28.47
C LYS A 205 1.95 10.32 29.80
N ILE A 206 2.28 9.67 30.91
CA ILE A 206 2.15 10.26 32.25
C ILE A 206 3.15 11.42 32.42
N PRO A 207 2.80 12.52 33.12
CA PRO A 207 3.75 13.55 33.52
C PRO A 207 4.99 12.96 34.19
N ARG A 208 6.17 13.41 33.75
CA ARG A 208 7.46 12.86 34.21
C ARG A 208 7.64 12.83 35.73
N PRO A 209 7.29 13.88 36.51
CA PRO A 209 7.46 13.84 37.97
C PRO A 209 6.69 12.69 38.63
N ILE A 210 5.48 12.41 38.13
CA ILE A 210 4.62 11.32 38.61
C ILE A 210 5.19 9.97 38.15
N ALA A 211 5.61 9.86 36.89
CA ALA A 211 6.22 8.64 36.36
C ALA A 211 7.50 8.26 37.12
N ASP A 212 8.38 9.22 37.38
CA ASP A 212 9.62 9.02 38.13
C ASP A 212 9.33 8.54 39.55
N LEU A 213 8.34 9.16 40.21
CA LEU A 213 7.94 8.78 41.56
C LEU A 213 7.46 7.32 41.60
N ILE A 214 6.65 6.91 40.62
CA ILE A 214 6.14 5.53 40.48
C ILE A 214 7.27 4.53 40.18
N ILE A 215 8.12 4.80 39.19
CA ILE A 215 9.21 3.90 38.76
C ILE A 215 10.16 3.61 39.92
N HIS A 216 10.49 4.64 40.70
CA HIS A 216 11.42 4.53 41.82
C HIS A 216 10.75 4.16 43.15
N LYS A 217 9.47 3.78 43.13
CA LYS A 217 8.68 3.37 44.31
C LYS A 217 8.77 4.40 45.44
N GLY A 218 8.64 5.69 45.10
CA GLY A 218 8.62 6.78 46.06
C GLY A 218 10.00 7.31 46.47
N LYS A 219 11.10 6.72 45.98
CA LYS A 219 12.48 7.13 46.30
C LYS A 219 13.00 8.17 45.30
N LYS A 220 14.04 8.90 45.70
CA LYS A 220 14.75 9.85 44.84
C LYS A 220 15.30 9.13 43.58
N PRO A 221 15.01 9.65 42.36
CA PRO A 221 15.55 9.08 41.13
C PRO A 221 17.09 9.23 41.07
N PRO A 222 17.80 8.31 40.39
CA PRO A 222 19.23 8.45 40.12
C PRO A 222 19.51 9.67 39.21
N ASP A 223 20.75 10.16 39.22
CA ASP A 223 21.17 11.41 38.57
C ASP A 223 20.76 11.55 37.09
N GLU A 224 20.75 12.80 36.62
CA GLU A 224 20.22 13.30 35.34
C GLU A 224 20.61 12.54 34.06
N SER A 225 21.71 11.81 34.07
CA SER A 225 22.30 11.15 32.90
C SER A 225 21.58 9.88 32.44
N CYS A 226 20.70 9.28 33.26
CA CYS A 226 19.97 8.04 32.94
C CYS A 226 18.49 8.27 32.54
N ARG A 227 18.11 9.51 32.18
CA ARG A 227 16.72 9.95 32.02
C ARG A 227 16.04 9.64 30.67
N SER A 228 16.73 9.01 29.70
CA SER A 228 16.21 8.96 28.32
C SER A 228 15.05 8.01 28.05
N ASP A 229 14.84 6.97 28.87
CA ASP A 229 13.93 5.86 28.50
C ASP A 229 12.90 5.44 29.57
N ASN A 230 12.81 6.14 30.69
CA ASN A 230 11.96 5.78 31.84
C ASN A 230 10.60 6.49 31.85
N ASP A 231 9.86 6.43 30.74
CA ASP A 231 8.50 6.98 30.70
C ASP A 231 7.45 5.88 30.96
N ILE A 232 6.29 6.28 31.49
CA ILE A 232 5.12 5.41 31.65
C ILE A 232 4.03 5.85 30.66
N LEU A 233 3.50 4.90 29.89
CA LEU A 233 2.37 5.06 29.00
C LEU A 233 1.09 4.48 29.62
N CYS A 234 0.01 5.22 29.51
CA CYS A 234 -1.35 4.76 29.77
C CYS A 234 -1.84 3.96 28.56
N MET A 235 -2.21 2.70 28.77
CA MET A 235 -2.72 1.82 27.72
C MET A 235 -4.14 2.16 27.25
N GLY A 236 -4.75 3.22 27.79
CA GLY A 236 -5.92 3.87 27.21
C GLY A 236 -5.54 4.45 25.85
N LYS A 237 -6.35 4.19 24.82
CA LYS A 237 -6.10 4.75 23.49
C LYS A 237 -6.50 6.22 23.49
N ILE A 238 -5.61 7.06 22.98
CA ILE A 238 -5.97 8.41 22.54
C ILE A 238 -6.91 8.21 21.35
N GLY A 239 -8.19 8.49 21.55
CA GLY A 239 -9.12 8.58 20.42
C GLY A 239 -8.56 9.63 19.46
N LYS A 240 -8.38 9.27 18.18
CA LYS A 240 -8.07 10.29 17.17
C LYS A 240 -9.17 11.34 17.24
N SER A 241 -8.80 12.61 17.30
CA SER A 241 -9.76 13.70 17.16
C SER A 241 -10.45 13.53 15.81
N TYR A 242 -11.64 12.95 15.82
CA TYR A 242 -12.44 12.82 14.62
C TYR A 242 -13.23 14.10 14.50
N ARG A 243 -13.05 14.77 13.37
CA ARG A 243 -13.91 15.88 12.97
C ARG A 243 -15.01 15.27 12.13
N ASN A 244 -16.26 15.46 12.52
CA ASN A 244 -17.35 14.94 11.70
C ASN A 244 -17.38 15.68 10.36
N GLU A 245 -17.32 14.93 9.27
CA GLU A 245 -17.49 15.48 7.93
C GLU A 245 -18.97 15.79 7.70
N VAL A 246 -19.26 17.02 7.30
CA VAL A 246 -20.62 17.52 7.03
C VAL A 246 -21.04 17.17 5.60
N GLY A 247 -20.08 16.80 4.74
CA GLY A 247 -20.28 16.37 3.36
C GLY A 247 -20.25 17.51 2.34
N ASP A 248 -20.00 18.74 2.78
CA ASP A 248 -19.82 19.93 1.95
C ASP A 248 -18.36 20.35 1.81
N GLU A 249 -17.44 19.61 2.44
CA GLU A 249 -16.00 19.81 2.31
C GLU A 249 -15.55 19.58 0.86
N ALA A 250 -14.74 20.50 0.34
CA ALA A 250 -14.07 20.28 -0.94
C ALA A 250 -13.12 19.09 -0.79
N LYS A 251 -13.41 17.97 -1.47
CA LYS A 251 -12.51 16.81 -1.54
C LYS A 251 -11.27 17.19 -2.35
N VAL A 252 -10.30 17.86 -1.71
CA VAL A 252 -8.99 18.11 -2.29
C VAL A 252 -8.20 16.80 -2.20
N LEU A 253 -8.45 15.90 -3.15
CA LEU A 253 -7.65 14.70 -3.32
C LEU A 253 -6.28 15.13 -3.83
N PHE A 254 -5.29 15.19 -2.95
CA PHE A 254 -3.90 15.24 -3.37
C PHE A 254 -3.56 13.91 -4.03
N ILE A 255 -3.58 13.89 -5.37
CA ILE A 255 -3.21 12.71 -6.14
C ILE A 255 -1.71 12.50 -5.96
N GLY A 256 -1.32 11.42 -5.28
CA GLY A 256 0.08 11.05 -5.13
C GLY A 256 0.73 10.77 -6.50
N LEU A 257 2.06 10.88 -6.60
CA LEU A 257 2.77 10.61 -7.86
C LEU A 257 2.52 9.20 -8.41
N ALA A 258 2.35 8.21 -7.51
CA ALA A 258 2.02 6.83 -7.89
C ALA A 258 0.61 6.74 -8.50
N ASP A 259 -0.36 7.41 -7.89
CA ASP A 259 -1.73 7.44 -8.39
C ASP A 259 -1.81 8.21 -9.70
N PHE A 260 -1.14 9.35 -9.79
CA PHE A 260 -1.02 10.11 -11.03
C PHE A 260 -0.45 9.25 -12.16
N TRP A 261 0.64 8.51 -11.89
CA TRP A 261 1.19 7.58 -12.86
C TRP A 261 0.17 6.50 -13.21
N ASN A 262 -0.53 5.90 -12.25
CA ASN A 262 -1.54 4.87 -12.52
C ASN A 262 -2.68 5.38 -13.42
N TYR A 263 -3.20 6.58 -13.16
CA TYR A 263 -4.28 7.20 -13.92
C TYR A 263 -3.84 7.82 -15.25
N LEU A 264 -2.54 7.97 -15.49
CA LEU A 264 -2.05 8.55 -16.74
C LEU A 264 -2.39 7.66 -17.95
N ASN A 265 -2.84 8.31 -19.03
CA ASN A 265 -3.16 7.66 -20.30
C ASN A 265 -1.99 6.76 -20.77
N PRO A 266 -2.24 5.49 -21.17
CA PRO A 266 -1.21 4.58 -21.68
C PRO A 266 -0.33 5.17 -22.79
N MET A 267 -0.91 5.98 -23.69
CA MET A 267 -0.17 6.65 -24.75
C MET A 267 0.82 7.68 -24.19
N MET A 268 0.38 8.49 -23.22
CA MET A 268 1.26 9.45 -22.54
C MET A 268 2.37 8.76 -21.74
N LYS A 269 2.06 7.67 -21.02
CA LYS A 269 3.09 6.84 -20.37
C LYS A 269 4.12 6.37 -21.38
N GLY A 270 3.67 5.95 -22.56
CA GLY A 270 4.53 5.51 -23.64
C GLY A 270 5.43 6.62 -24.18
N VAL A 271 4.89 7.84 -24.35
CA VAL A 271 5.66 9.02 -24.77
C VAL A 271 6.71 9.39 -23.73
N ILE A 272 6.35 9.46 -22.45
CA ILE A 272 7.28 9.78 -21.36
C ILE A 272 8.41 8.76 -21.29
N ARG A 273 8.10 7.46 -21.36
CA ARG A 273 9.11 6.39 -21.40
C ARG A 273 10.05 6.51 -22.60
N SER A 274 9.50 6.80 -23.77
CA SER A 274 10.30 6.96 -25.00
C SER A 274 11.20 8.20 -24.91
N ALA A 275 10.70 9.30 -24.34
CA ALA A 275 11.48 10.51 -24.08
C ALA A 275 12.62 10.26 -23.09
N LEU A 276 12.34 9.57 -21.98
CA LEU A 276 13.36 9.20 -20.99
C LEU A 276 14.44 8.27 -21.58
N GLY A 277 14.09 7.36 -22.49
CA GLY A 277 15.07 6.57 -23.24
C GLY A 277 15.84 7.37 -24.30
N PHE A 278 15.22 8.40 -24.88
CA PHE A 278 15.87 9.26 -25.85
C PHE A 278 16.99 10.10 -25.23
N LEU A 279 16.83 10.61 -24.01
CA LEU A 279 17.81 11.45 -23.32
C LEU A 279 19.23 10.86 -23.27
N PRO A 280 19.46 9.63 -22.74
CA PRO A 280 20.79 9.03 -22.71
C PRO A 280 21.32 8.73 -24.12
N ALA A 281 20.46 8.35 -25.07
CA ALA A 281 20.90 8.13 -26.46
C ALA A 281 21.36 9.45 -27.11
N PHE A 282 20.57 10.51 -26.96
CA PHE A 282 20.88 11.84 -27.47
C PHE A 282 22.22 12.37 -26.93
N TYR A 283 22.48 12.21 -25.63
CA TYR A 283 23.69 12.71 -25.00
C TYR A 283 24.97 12.01 -25.52
N PHE A 284 24.92 10.71 -25.80
CA PHE A 284 26.13 9.92 -26.12
C PHE A 284 26.42 9.75 -27.62
N ILE A 285 25.40 9.62 -28.47
CA ILE A 285 25.56 9.37 -29.92
C ILE A 285 24.97 10.49 -30.80
N GLY A 286 24.45 11.56 -30.17
CA GLY A 286 23.87 12.70 -30.85
C GLY A 286 22.46 12.45 -31.42
N ILE A 287 21.81 13.53 -31.86
CA ILE A 287 20.40 13.52 -32.26
C ILE A 287 20.09 12.59 -33.44
N LYS A 288 20.94 12.58 -34.47
CA LYS A 288 20.74 11.78 -35.69
C LYS A 288 20.73 10.28 -35.34
N TYR A 289 21.75 9.81 -34.62
CA TYR A 289 21.87 8.40 -34.28
C TYR A 289 20.93 8.00 -33.13
N ALA A 290 20.52 8.92 -32.24
CA ALA A 290 19.49 8.63 -31.24
C ALA A 290 18.13 8.31 -31.89
N PHE A 291 17.73 9.04 -32.94
CA PHE A 291 16.52 8.72 -33.71
C PHE A 291 16.65 7.39 -34.46
N VAL A 292 17.79 7.12 -35.10
CA VAL A 292 18.05 5.83 -35.75
C VAL A 292 18.01 4.69 -34.73
N TRP A 293 18.61 4.88 -33.55
CA TRP A 293 18.65 3.91 -32.47
C TRP A 293 17.24 3.52 -31.99
N LEU A 294 16.43 4.50 -31.60
CA LEU A 294 15.06 4.26 -31.19
C LEU A 294 14.20 3.75 -32.36
N GLY A 295 14.43 4.25 -33.57
CA GLY A 295 13.75 3.81 -34.78
C GLY A 295 13.92 2.31 -35.03
N ILE A 296 15.16 1.80 -34.99
CA ILE A 296 15.45 0.37 -35.15
C ILE A 296 14.65 -0.46 -34.14
N THR A 297 14.63 -0.06 -32.86
CA THR A 297 13.89 -0.78 -31.82
C THR A 297 12.37 -0.66 -31.97
N PHE A 298 11.87 0.49 -32.40
CA PHE A 298 10.45 0.69 -32.70
C PHE A 298 10.00 -0.25 -33.82
N PHE A 299 10.67 -0.18 -34.99
CA PHE A 299 10.33 -1.00 -36.16
C PHE A 299 10.45 -2.48 -35.85
N ARG A 300 11.50 -2.90 -35.14
CA ARG A 300 11.68 -4.30 -34.72
C ARG A 300 10.49 -4.79 -33.89
N ASN A 301 10.03 -4.04 -32.89
CA ASN A 301 8.90 -4.48 -32.06
C ASN A 301 7.58 -4.49 -32.83
N VAL A 302 7.33 -3.47 -33.66
CA VAL A 302 6.14 -3.38 -34.50
C VAL A 302 6.09 -4.54 -35.50
N LEU A 303 7.18 -4.79 -36.23
CA LEU A 303 7.25 -5.88 -37.21
C LEU A 303 7.07 -7.24 -36.57
N VAL A 304 7.72 -7.50 -35.43
CA VAL A 304 7.57 -8.75 -34.68
C VAL A 304 6.12 -8.98 -34.26
N ASP A 305 5.44 -7.95 -33.76
CA ASP A 305 4.04 -8.07 -33.32
C ASP A 305 3.07 -8.25 -34.50
N LEU A 306 3.30 -7.55 -35.62
CA LEU A 306 2.50 -7.68 -36.84
C LEU A 306 2.65 -9.05 -37.49
N ILE A 307 3.89 -9.55 -37.63
CA ILE A 307 4.18 -10.89 -38.15
C ILE A 307 3.58 -11.96 -37.23
N ALA A 308 3.66 -11.78 -35.90
CA ALA A 308 3.07 -12.72 -34.96
C ALA A 308 1.53 -12.74 -35.02
N ALA A 309 0.87 -11.63 -35.34
CA ALA A 309 -0.58 -11.52 -35.36
C ALA A 309 -1.22 -12.08 -36.64
N SER A 310 -0.62 -11.79 -37.79
CA SER A 310 -1.23 -11.96 -39.11
C SER A 310 -0.33 -12.67 -40.13
N GLY A 311 0.86 -13.13 -39.71
CA GLY A 311 1.84 -13.74 -40.60
C GLY A 311 2.36 -12.75 -41.66
N LEU A 312 2.74 -13.28 -42.82
CA LEU A 312 3.26 -12.49 -43.95
C LEU A 312 2.16 -11.78 -44.77
N ASN A 313 0.89 -11.90 -44.38
CA ASN A 313 -0.23 -11.28 -45.09
C ASN A 313 -0.34 -9.79 -44.73
N LEU A 314 0.32 -8.93 -45.52
CA LEU A 314 0.37 -7.48 -45.33
C LEU A 314 -1.02 -6.82 -45.24
N ARG A 315 -2.03 -7.34 -45.96
CA ARG A 315 -3.41 -6.81 -45.94
C ARG A 315 -4.15 -7.04 -44.61
N ALA A 316 -3.68 -7.98 -43.78
CA ALA A 316 -4.27 -8.30 -42.48
C ALA A 316 -3.54 -7.61 -41.32
N TRP A 317 -2.56 -6.76 -41.60
CA TRP A 317 -1.85 -6.00 -40.58
C TRP A 317 -2.72 -4.86 -40.08
N SER A 318 -2.88 -4.76 -38.76
CA SER A 318 -3.69 -3.74 -38.11
C SER A 318 -2.96 -3.13 -36.94
N HIS A 319 -3.11 -1.82 -36.72
CA HIS A 319 -2.56 -1.13 -35.57
C HIS A 319 -3.04 -1.72 -34.23
N LYS A 320 -4.22 -2.36 -34.20
CA LYS A 320 -4.76 -3.05 -33.01
C LYS A 320 -3.92 -4.26 -32.58
N SER A 321 -3.12 -4.84 -33.47
CA SER A 321 -2.27 -5.99 -33.14
C SER A 321 -0.93 -5.63 -32.52
N ILE A 322 -0.57 -4.34 -32.50
CA ILE A 322 0.70 -3.82 -31.98
C ILE A 322 0.56 -3.58 -30.48
N ASN A 323 1.45 -4.16 -29.67
CA ASN A 323 1.49 -3.88 -28.25
C ASN A 323 2.36 -2.64 -27.98
N PHE A 324 1.73 -1.46 -28.01
CA PHE A 324 2.42 -0.18 -27.79
C PHE A 324 3.03 -0.05 -26.39
N ASP A 325 2.51 -0.73 -25.37
CA ASP A 325 3.12 -0.73 -24.04
C ASP A 325 4.49 -1.43 -24.09
N ASN A 326 4.57 -2.62 -24.70
CA ASN A 326 5.83 -3.33 -24.89
C ASN A 326 6.83 -2.57 -25.78
N VAL A 327 6.34 -1.89 -26.82
CA VAL A 327 7.15 -1.00 -27.66
C VAL A 327 7.76 0.12 -26.81
N SER A 328 6.95 0.82 -26.00
CA SER A 328 7.43 1.93 -25.17
C SER A 328 8.42 1.49 -24.08
N GLN A 329 8.20 0.34 -23.46
CA GLN A 329 9.12 -0.23 -22.49
C GLN A 329 10.45 -0.59 -23.16
N SER A 330 10.41 -1.14 -24.38
CA SER A 330 11.62 -1.47 -25.13
C SER A 330 12.41 -0.22 -25.54
N LEU A 331 11.72 0.87 -25.92
CA LEU A 331 12.32 2.17 -26.24
C LEU A 331 12.99 2.82 -25.03
N PHE A 332 12.36 2.72 -23.85
CA PHE A 332 12.94 3.19 -22.60
C PHE A 332 14.26 2.45 -22.31
N TRP A 333 14.22 1.12 -22.20
CA TRP A 333 15.41 0.33 -21.83
C TRP A 333 16.51 0.40 -22.88
N THR A 334 16.18 0.41 -24.18
CA THR A 334 17.26 0.49 -25.18
C THR A 334 18.00 1.82 -25.17
N GLY A 335 17.39 2.91 -24.70
CA GLY A 335 18.06 4.20 -24.55
C GLY A 335 19.21 4.13 -23.55
N PHE A 336 18.97 3.48 -22.41
CA PHE A 336 19.96 3.31 -21.34
C PHE A 336 21.09 2.33 -21.67
N SER A 337 21.00 1.56 -22.76
CA SER A 337 22.11 0.74 -23.21
C SER A 337 23.18 1.55 -23.96
N VAL A 338 22.85 2.71 -24.51
CA VAL A 338 23.78 3.54 -25.28
C VAL A 338 25.01 3.96 -24.48
N PRO A 339 24.90 4.52 -23.25
CA PRO A 339 26.05 4.89 -22.44
C PRO A 339 26.99 3.70 -22.19
N ILE A 340 26.43 2.54 -21.87
CA ILE A 340 27.19 1.33 -21.53
C ILE A 340 27.97 0.84 -22.76
N LEU A 341 27.31 0.75 -23.91
CA LEU A 341 27.93 0.29 -25.14
C LEU A 341 28.98 1.28 -25.65
N ASN A 342 28.74 2.58 -25.48
CA ASN A 342 29.71 3.60 -25.82
C ASN A 342 30.96 3.51 -24.94
N THR A 343 30.79 3.40 -23.62
CA THR A 343 31.92 3.19 -22.71
C THR A 343 32.72 1.95 -23.06
N VAL A 344 32.06 0.81 -23.33
CA VAL A 344 32.76 -0.43 -23.72
C VAL A 344 33.53 -0.26 -25.04
N LYS A 345 32.94 0.40 -26.04
CA LYS A 345 33.62 0.71 -27.31
C LYS A 345 34.85 1.59 -27.07
N GLU A 346 34.72 2.69 -26.33
CA GLU A 346 35.82 3.62 -26.06
C GLU A 346 36.94 2.96 -25.25
N THR A 347 36.60 2.20 -24.20
CA THR A 347 37.57 1.44 -23.41
C THR A 347 38.30 0.41 -24.25
N PHE A 348 37.59 -0.32 -25.13
CA PHE A 348 38.21 -1.26 -26.04
C PHE A 348 39.21 -0.57 -26.98
N ILE A 349 38.82 0.54 -27.60
CA ILE A 349 39.69 1.32 -28.50
C ILE A 349 40.93 1.86 -27.78
N LEU A 350 40.80 2.20 -26.49
CA LEU A 350 41.90 2.72 -25.67
C LEU A 350 42.89 1.63 -25.23
N VAL A 351 42.41 0.45 -24.87
CA VAL A 351 43.24 -0.67 -24.38
C VAL A 351 43.82 -1.52 -25.51
N TRP A 352 43.30 -1.39 -26.74
CA TRP A 352 43.74 -2.21 -27.88
C TRP A 352 45.23 -1.97 -28.23
N PRO A 353 46.09 -3.00 -28.18
CA PRO A 353 47.54 -2.82 -28.31
C PRO A 353 48.06 -2.79 -29.76
N LEU A 354 47.26 -3.24 -30.73
CA LEU A 354 47.65 -3.34 -32.15
C LEU A 354 47.12 -2.16 -32.97
N GLU A 355 47.49 -2.11 -34.25
CA GLU A 355 46.91 -1.14 -35.19
C GLU A 355 45.39 -1.29 -35.27
N LYS A 356 44.69 -0.14 -35.32
CA LYS A 356 43.23 -0.05 -35.33
C LYS A 356 42.68 -0.26 -36.75
N ILE A 357 43.15 -1.31 -37.42
CA ILE A 357 42.84 -1.60 -38.82
C ILE A 357 42.68 -3.10 -39.06
N GLY A 358 41.83 -3.45 -40.03
CA GLY A 358 41.63 -4.83 -40.46
C GLY A 358 40.47 -5.57 -39.79
N ILE A 359 40.13 -6.71 -40.39
CA ILE A 359 38.98 -7.53 -40.00
C ILE A 359 39.10 -8.04 -38.57
N PHE A 360 40.31 -8.39 -38.12
CA PHE A 360 40.55 -8.90 -36.77
C PHE A 360 40.21 -7.87 -35.69
N PHE A 361 40.58 -6.60 -35.88
CA PHE A 361 40.21 -5.52 -34.97
C PHE A 361 38.68 -5.35 -34.89
N GLU A 362 38.01 -5.28 -36.04
CA GLU A 362 36.55 -5.16 -36.11
C GLU A 362 35.85 -6.35 -35.46
N LEU A 363 36.36 -7.56 -35.68
CA LEU A 363 35.84 -8.81 -35.14
C LEU A 363 35.79 -8.77 -33.62
N VAL A 364 36.92 -8.44 -32.99
CA VAL A 364 37.02 -8.41 -31.53
C VAL A 364 36.23 -7.21 -30.96
N LYS A 365 36.26 -6.06 -31.64
CA LYS A 365 35.47 -4.87 -31.25
C LYS A 365 33.98 -5.20 -31.19
N PHE A 366 33.42 -5.77 -32.26
CA PHE A 366 32.00 -6.13 -32.31
C PHE A 366 31.64 -7.22 -31.32
N PHE A 367 32.53 -8.19 -31.06
CA PHE A 367 32.33 -9.19 -30.03
C PHE A 367 32.09 -8.55 -28.66
N PHE A 368 32.96 -7.63 -28.22
CA PHE A 368 32.82 -6.97 -26.91
C PHE A 368 31.56 -6.10 -26.83
N ILE A 369 31.22 -5.37 -27.90
CA ILE A 369 29.99 -4.56 -27.94
C ILE A 369 28.74 -5.46 -27.85
N CYS A 370 28.65 -6.51 -28.66
CA CYS A 370 27.52 -7.43 -28.69
C CYS A 370 27.39 -8.23 -27.38
N PHE A 371 28.51 -8.57 -26.74
CA PHE A 371 28.57 -9.22 -25.44
C PHE A 371 28.08 -8.31 -24.31
N ALA A 372 28.57 -7.06 -24.26
CA ALA A 372 28.10 -6.06 -23.30
C ALA A 372 26.59 -5.78 -23.47
N ASN A 373 26.11 -5.71 -24.72
CA ASN A 373 24.69 -5.58 -25.01
C ASN A 373 23.90 -6.80 -24.51
N GLY A 374 24.43 -8.02 -24.68
CA GLY A 374 23.83 -9.24 -24.16
C GLY A 374 23.71 -9.23 -22.63
N LEU A 375 24.78 -8.83 -21.93
CA LEU A 375 24.76 -8.68 -20.48
C LEU A 375 23.72 -7.65 -20.03
N TYR A 376 23.71 -6.48 -20.67
CA TYR A 376 22.72 -5.44 -20.40
C TYR A 376 21.28 -5.95 -20.57
N ILE A 377 21.02 -6.67 -21.67
CA ILE A 377 19.71 -7.24 -21.96
C ILE A 377 19.30 -8.26 -20.89
N SER A 378 20.24 -9.12 -20.47
CA SER A 378 19.99 -10.10 -19.43
C SER A 378 19.67 -9.44 -18.08
N SER A 379 20.42 -8.39 -17.71
CA SER A 379 20.26 -7.67 -16.45
C SER A 379 18.93 -6.94 -16.33
N HIS A 380 18.51 -6.17 -17.34
CA HIS A 380 17.20 -5.49 -17.25
C HIS A 380 16.02 -6.45 -17.39
N ASN A 381 16.18 -7.59 -18.09
CA ASN A 381 15.16 -8.63 -18.12
C ASN A 381 15.04 -9.36 -16.77
N TRP A 382 16.10 -9.39 -15.97
CA TRP A 382 16.03 -9.84 -14.58
C TRP A 382 15.24 -8.86 -13.72
N PHE A 383 15.49 -7.55 -13.83
CA PHE A 383 14.68 -6.53 -13.15
C PHE A 383 13.20 -6.55 -13.56
N ARG A 384 12.89 -6.95 -14.80
CA ARG A 384 11.52 -7.12 -15.31
C ARG A 384 10.88 -8.48 -14.95
N ASN A 385 11.54 -9.32 -14.15
CA ASN A 385 11.06 -10.64 -13.73
C ASN A 385 10.72 -11.61 -14.88
N PHE A 386 11.47 -11.59 -15.98
CA PHE A 386 11.31 -12.58 -17.05
C PHE A 386 11.89 -13.96 -16.69
N ASP A 387 11.28 -15.00 -17.26
CA ASP A 387 11.73 -16.39 -17.14
C ASP A 387 13.22 -16.56 -17.46
N GLN A 388 13.87 -17.48 -16.73
CA GLN A 388 15.31 -17.75 -16.91
C GLN A 388 15.64 -18.23 -18.33
N LYS A 389 14.72 -18.95 -18.99
CA LYS A 389 14.86 -19.36 -20.40
C LYS A 389 14.84 -18.16 -21.36
N VAL A 390 13.95 -17.20 -21.12
CA VAL A 390 13.84 -15.97 -21.92
C VAL A 390 15.07 -15.08 -21.73
N ARG A 391 15.57 -14.95 -20.48
CA ARG A 391 16.80 -14.22 -20.18
C ARG A 391 18.01 -14.79 -20.92
N ARG A 392 18.20 -16.12 -20.88
CA ARG A 392 19.28 -16.79 -21.60
C ARG A 392 19.15 -16.64 -23.11
N GLY A 393 17.96 -16.83 -23.68
CA GLY A 393 17.72 -16.62 -25.11
C GLY A 393 18.02 -15.19 -25.57
N ASN A 394 17.64 -14.21 -24.74
CA ASN A 394 17.91 -12.79 -25.00
C ASN A 394 19.39 -12.38 -24.83
N PHE A 395 20.17 -13.11 -24.04
CA PHE A 395 21.62 -12.94 -24.00
C PHE A 395 22.26 -13.47 -25.29
N PHE A 396 21.97 -14.73 -25.64
CA PHE A 396 22.55 -15.39 -26.81
C PHE A 396 22.17 -14.70 -28.13
N ARG A 397 20.95 -14.18 -28.28
CA ARG A 397 20.56 -13.42 -29.49
C ARG A 397 21.49 -12.23 -29.76
N SER A 398 21.93 -11.54 -28.69
CA SER A 398 22.79 -10.37 -28.83
C SER A 398 24.20 -10.80 -29.15
N VAL A 399 24.72 -11.82 -28.48
CA VAL A 399 26.06 -12.34 -28.75
C VAL A 399 26.14 -12.88 -30.18
N LEU A 400 25.18 -13.68 -30.64
CA LEU A 400 25.18 -14.25 -32.00
C LEU A 400 25.15 -13.21 -33.14
N SER A 401 24.90 -11.93 -32.84
CA SER A 401 24.92 -10.85 -33.84
C SER A 401 26.32 -10.34 -34.20
N TRP A 402 27.37 -10.65 -33.40
CA TRP A 402 28.72 -10.11 -33.63
C TRP A 402 29.35 -10.51 -34.99
N PRO A 403 29.18 -11.75 -35.52
CA PRO A 403 29.78 -12.12 -36.81
C PRO A 403 29.17 -11.32 -37.97
N PHE A 404 27.86 -11.09 -37.91
CA PHE A 404 27.15 -10.28 -38.90
C PHE A 404 27.57 -8.82 -38.83
N ALA A 405 27.68 -8.25 -37.62
CA ALA A 405 28.16 -6.89 -37.46
C ALA A 405 29.58 -6.70 -38.01
N THR A 406 30.44 -7.71 -37.84
CA THR A 406 31.81 -7.73 -38.39
C THR A 406 31.80 -7.80 -39.91
N ALA A 407 31.03 -8.73 -40.49
CA ALA A 407 30.97 -8.94 -41.94
C ALA A 407 30.48 -7.70 -42.71
N PHE A 408 29.54 -6.95 -42.13
CA PHE A 408 28.98 -5.74 -42.72
C PHE A 408 29.63 -4.43 -42.23
N SER A 409 30.66 -4.52 -41.37
CA SER A 409 31.40 -3.36 -40.86
C SER A 409 31.98 -2.45 -41.97
N PRO A 410 32.58 -2.98 -43.07
CA PRO A 410 33.11 -2.13 -44.13
C PRO A 410 32.07 -1.22 -44.76
N LEU A 411 30.84 -1.71 -44.93
CA LEU A 411 29.72 -0.94 -45.48
C LEU A 411 29.26 0.14 -44.50
N GLY A 412 29.14 -0.20 -43.21
CA GLY A 412 28.74 0.77 -42.19
C GLY A 412 29.79 1.87 -41.99
N ASN A 413 31.08 1.52 -42.04
CA ASN A 413 32.17 2.48 -41.91
C ASN A 413 32.25 3.42 -43.12
N LEU A 414 32.00 2.92 -44.34
CA LEU A 414 31.91 3.76 -45.54
C LEU A 414 30.78 4.79 -45.44
N LEU A 415 29.66 4.41 -44.83
CA LEU A 415 28.50 5.27 -44.61
C LEU A 415 28.66 6.20 -43.37
N GLY A 416 29.80 6.13 -42.67
CA GLY A 416 30.07 6.92 -41.47
C GLY A 416 29.21 6.56 -40.26
N ILE A 417 28.62 5.36 -40.24
CA ILE A 417 27.74 4.88 -39.17
C ILE A 417 28.59 4.41 -37.99
N GLU A 418 28.28 4.88 -36.78
CA GLU A 418 28.99 4.44 -35.57
C GLU A 418 28.87 2.93 -35.34
N SER A 419 29.97 2.28 -34.93
CA SER A 419 30.01 0.82 -34.72
C SER A 419 28.97 0.32 -33.70
N ILE A 420 28.58 1.12 -32.71
CA ILE A 420 27.57 0.73 -31.72
C ILE A 420 26.17 0.64 -32.37
N VAL A 421 25.85 1.54 -33.30
CA VAL A 421 24.60 1.54 -34.06
C VAL A 421 24.56 0.34 -35.02
N GLN A 422 25.69 0.03 -35.67
CA GLN A 422 25.82 -1.16 -36.52
C GLN A 422 25.60 -2.45 -35.70
N ALA A 423 26.22 -2.57 -34.52
CA ALA A 423 26.05 -3.71 -33.62
C ALA A 423 24.60 -3.87 -33.16
N LYS A 424 23.94 -2.76 -32.83
CA LYS A 424 22.52 -2.75 -32.47
C LYS A 424 21.64 -3.26 -33.60
N PHE A 425 21.84 -2.75 -34.81
CA PHE A 425 21.03 -3.13 -35.96
C PHE A 425 21.01 -4.64 -36.14
N TRP A 426 22.18 -5.27 -36.16
CA TRP A 426 22.28 -6.73 -36.28
C TRP A 426 21.73 -7.49 -35.08
N SER A 427 21.89 -6.97 -33.86
CA SER A 427 21.27 -7.54 -32.65
C SER A 427 19.74 -7.52 -32.70
N ASP A 428 19.16 -6.46 -33.25
CA ASP A 428 17.70 -6.31 -33.41
C ASP A 428 17.15 -7.12 -34.60
N VAL A 429 17.91 -7.30 -35.68
CA VAL A 429 17.57 -8.21 -36.78
C VAL A 429 17.53 -9.66 -36.30
N VAL A 430 18.60 -10.14 -35.66
CA VAL A 430 18.66 -11.51 -35.10
C VAL A 430 17.57 -11.69 -34.03
N GLY A 431 17.36 -10.67 -33.19
CA GLY A 431 16.29 -10.66 -32.20
C GLY A 431 14.89 -10.72 -32.81
N GLY A 432 14.64 -9.98 -33.91
CA GLY A 432 13.36 -9.98 -34.61
C GLY A 432 13.01 -11.33 -35.22
N LEU A 433 14.00 -12.03 -35.80
CA LEU A 433 13.80 -13.37 -36.36
C LEU A 433 13.46 -14.40 -35.27
N ILE A 434 14.20 -14.39 -34.16
CA ILE A 434 14.02 -15.34 -33.05
C ILE A 434 12.70 -15.05 -32.30
N GLU A 435 12.44 -13.78 -31.97
CA GLU A 435 11.25 -13.38 -31.21
C GLU A 435 9.97 -13.48 -32.05
N GLY A 436 10.03 -13.09 -33.34
CA GLY A 436 8.92 -13.23 -34.28
C GLY A 436 8.47 -14.69 -34.42
N SER A 437 9.43 -15.60 -34.59
CA SER A 437 9.15 -17.04 -34.69
C SER A 437 8.54 -17.59 -33.40
N SER A 438 9.04 -17.18 -32.24
CA SER A 438 8.56 -17.61 -30.93
C SER A 438 7.14 -17.10 -30.62
N LYS A 439 6.89 -15.80 -30.81
CA LYS A 439 5.58 -15.18 -30.59
C LYS A 439 4.52 -15.72 -31.55
N TYR A 440 4.87 -15.94 -32.82
CA TYR A 440 3.99 -16.55 -33.80
C TYR A 440 3.57 -17.96 -33.36
N ARG A 441 4.52 -18.81 -32.97
CA ARG A 441 4.24 -20.17 -32.48
C ARG A 441 3.35 -20.15 -31.24
N HIS A 442 3.59 -19.24 -30.30
CA HIS A 442 2.79 -19.13 -29.08
C HIS A 442 1.34 -18.73 -29.39
N ARG A 443 1.12 -17.70 -30.24
CA ARG A 443 -0.22 -17.29 -30.65
C ARG A 443 -0.96 -18.37 -31.44
N PHE A 444 -0.24 -19.11 -32.28
CA PHE A 444 -0.81 -20.24 -33.01
C PHE A 444 -1.32 -21.34 -32.06
N VAL A 445 -0.52 -21.70 -31.04
CA VAL A 445 -0.91 -22.70 -30.03
C VAL A 445 -2.11 -22.23 -29.21
N LEU A 446 -2.14 -20.96 -28.79
CA LEU A 446 -3.26 -20.38 -28.06
C LEU A 446 -4.54 -20.37 -28.91
N ARG A 447 -4.47 -19.89 -30.16
CA ARG A 447 -5.64 -19.88 -31.07
C ARG A 447 -6.16 -21.30 -31.32
N LYS A 448 -5.26 -22.28 -31.52
CA LYS A 448 -5.66 -23.68 -31.68
C LYS A 448 -6.36 -24.18 -30.41
N ARG A 449 -5.84 -23.88 -29.22
CA ARG A 449 -6.48 -24.22 -27.95
C ARG A 449 -7.86 -23.57 -27.82
N ASP A 450 -7.97 -22.27 -28.04
CA ASP A 450 -9.22 -21.54 -27.87
C ASP A 450 -10.30 -22.05 -28.84
N LEU A 451 -9.93 -22.33 -30.10
CA LEU A 451 -10.83 -22.97 -31.06
C LEU A 451 -11.25 -24.38 -30.63
N ASN A 452 -10.29 -25.17 -30.15
CA ASN A 452 -10.53 -26.50 -29.61
C ASN A 452 -11.48 -26.46 -28.38
N GLU A 453 -11.47 -25.39 -27.60
CA GLU A 453 -12.36 -25.21 -26.44
C GLU A 453 -13.75 -24.68 -26.83
N LEU A 454 -13.83 -23.80 -27.83
CA LEU A 454 -15.08 -23.15 -28.25
C LEU A 454 -15.93 -24.06 -29.14
N LEU A 455 -15.33 -24.84 -30.05
CA LEU A 455 -16.06 -25.67 -31.00
C LEU A 455 -17.03 -26.67 -30.34
N PRO A 456 -16.66 -27.38 -29.25
CA PRO A 456 -17.57 -28.31 -28.56
C PRO A 456 -18.72 -27.62 -27.85
N LYS A 457 -18.49 -26.41 -27.31
CA LYS A 457 -19.53 -25.63 -26.63
C LYS A 457 -20.62 -25.13 -27.57
N LEU A 458 -20.33 -25.07 -28.87
CA LEU A 458 -21.31 -24.71 -29.91
C LEU A 458 -22.22 -25.88 -30.30
N ASP A 459 -21.83 -27.14 -30.03
CA ASP A 459 -22.59 -28.35 -30.37
C ASP A 459 -23.39 -28.92 -29.18
N SER A 460 -23.02 -28.58 -27.94
CA SER A 460 -23.73 -29.05 -26.73
C SER A 460 -25.09 -28.36 -26.55
N HIS A 461 -26.17 -29.14 -26.48
CA HIS A 461 -27.54 -28.63 -26.26
C HIS A 461 -27.84 -28.13 -24.84
N ASP A 462 -26.94 -28.32 -23.87
CA ASP A 462 -27.13 -27.88 -22.48
C ASP A 462 -26.41 -26.55 -22.20
N ARG A 463 -27.20 -25.52 -21.84
CA ARG A 463 -26.73 -24.16 -21.51
C ARG A 463 -26.33 -23.98 -20.03
N GLU A 464 -26.10 -25.05 -19.26
CA GLU A 464 -25.91 -24.97 -17.80
C GLU A 464 -24.61 -25.62 -17.26
N GLU A 465 -23.49 -25.57 -17.98
CA GLU A 465 -22.19 -25.93 -17.39
C GLU A 465 -21.14 -24.82 -17.49
N GLU A 466 -21.38 -23.70 -16.80
CA GLU A 466 -20.33 -22.71 -16.48
C GLU A 466 -19.33 -23.21 -15.41
N SER A 467 -19.68 -24.27 -14.68
CA SER A 467 -18.89 -24.81 -13.54
C SER A 467 -17.57 -25.48 -13.95
N SER A 468 -17.44 -25.99 -15.18
CA SER A 468 -16.26 -26.77 -15.61
C SER A 468 -15.05 -25.90 -16.05
N PHE A 469 -15.13 -24.58 -15.99
CA PHE A 469 -14.10 -23.66 -16.50
C PHE A 469 -12.77 -23.79 -15.75
N TRP A 470 -12.81 -23.91 -14.42
CA TRP A 470 -11.61 -23.92 -13.58
C TRP A 470 -10.89 -25.27 -13.49
N GLU A 471 -11.60 -26.38 -13.69
CA GLU A 471 -11.01 -27.72 -13.66
C GLU A 471 -10.27 -28.09 -14.95
N ARG A 472 -10.73 -27.61 -16.11
CA ARG A 472 -10.13 -27.95 -17.42
C ARG A 472 -8.79 -27.24 -17.68
N LEU A 473 -8.55 -26.08 -17.07
CA LEU A 473 -7.27 -25.34 -17.16
C LEU A 473 -6.08 -26.06 -16.50
N LYS A 474 -6.34 -27.09 -15.67
CA LYS A 474 -5.29 -27.82 -14.93
C LYS A 474 -4.81 -29.12 -15.59
N LYS A 475 -5.34 -29.53 -16.76
CA LYS A 475 -4.94 -30.81 -17.37
C LYS A 475 -3.57 -30.73 -18.08
N PRO A 476 -2.68 -31.71 -17.88
CA PRO A 476 -1.41 -31.80 -18.60
C PRO A 476 -1.63 -32.06 -20.10
N LYS A 477 -0.59 -31.86 -20.93
CA LYS A 477 -0.62 -32.12 -22.37
C LYS A 477 -1.19 -33.52 -22.63
N LEU A 478 -2.29 -33.61 -23.38
CA LEU A 478 -2.89 -34.88 -23.75
C LEU A 478 -1.88 -35.75 -24.53
N PRO A 479 -1.90 -37.09 -24.34
CA PRO A 479 -1.17 -38.04 -25.16
C PRO A 479 -1.41 -37.82 -26.67
N PRO A 480 -0.44 -38.11 -27.54
CA PRO A 480 -0.55 -37.85 -28.99
C PRO A 480 -1.80 -38.47 -29.64
N GLU A 481 -2.16 -39.70 -29.25
CA GLU A 481 -3.33 -40.42 -29.78
C GLU A 481 -4.66 -39.79 -29.37
N GLU A 482 -4.77 -39.27 -28.14
CA GLU A 482 -5.97 -38.53 -27.71
C GLU A 482 -6.06 -37.18 -28.40
N LEU A 483 -4.92 -36.52 -28.65
CA LEU A 483 -4.87 -35.25 -29.38
C LEU A 483 -5.33 -35.41 -30.85
N GLU A 484 -5.00 -36.53 -31.49
CA GLU A 484 -5.45 -36.85 -32.85
C GLU A 484 -6.96 -37.08 -32.91
N LYS A 485 -7.51 -37.94 -32.05
CA LYS A 485 -8.96 -38.15 -31.93
C LYS A 485 -9.71 -36.84 -31.66
N GLN A 486 -9.16 -36.00 -30.80
CA GLN A 486 -9.76 -34.72 -30.45
C GLN A 486 -9.74 -33.73 -31.65
N ASN A 487 -8.65 -33.70 -32.43
CA ASN A 487 -8.57 -32.88 -33.64
C ASN A 487 -9.56 -33.37 -34.72
N GLU A 488 -9.81 -34.67 -34.85
CA GLU A 488 -10.80 -35.22 -35.78
C GLU A 488 -12.23 -34.79 -35.41
N ILE A 489 -12.57 -34.83 -34.11
CA ILE A 489 -13.86 -34.35 -33.61
C ILE A 489 -14.05 -32.87 -33.92
N TYR A 490 -13.03 -32.05 -33.67
CA TYR A 490 -13.09 -30.60 -33.93
C TYR A 490 -13.14 -30.25 -35.41
N LYS A 491 -12.48 -31.04 -36.26
CA LYS A 491 -12.64 -30.94 -37.70
C LYS A 491 -14.09 -31.23 -38.11
N GLY A 492 -14.72 -32.24 -37.51
CA GLY A 492 -16.14 -32.52 -37.70
C GLY A 492 -17.05 -31.33 -37.36
N TYR A 493 -16.81 -30.65 -36.23
CA TYR A 493 -17.56 -29.42 -35.87
C TYR A 493 -17.29 -28.27 -36.83
N PHE A 494 -16.03 -28.08 -37.24
CA PHE A 494 -15.66 -27.05 -38.21
C PHE A 494 -16.37 -27.26 -39.55
N ASP A 495 -16.39 -28.50 -40.07
CA ASP A 495 -17.05 -28.85 -41.32
C ASP A 495 -18.57 -28.65 -41.21
N ARG A 496 -19.19 -28.99 -40.07
CA ARG A 496 -20.62 -28.70 -39.81
C ARG A 496 -20.90 -27.20 -39.84
N LEU A 497 -20.09 -26.38 -39.17
CA LEU A 497 -20.27 -24.92 -39.15
C LEU A 497 -20.09 -24.31 -40.54
N ILE A 498 -19.10 -24.75 -41.31
CA ILE A 498 -18.89 -24.32 -42.71
C ILE A 498 -20.11 -24.65 -43.57
N ASN A 499 -20.69 -25.84 -43.40
CA ASN A 499 -21.86 -26.26 -44.15
C ASN A 499 -23.12 -25.48 -43.74
N LEU A 500 -23.36 -25.31 -42.43
CA LEU A 500 -24.53 -24.58 -41.91
C LEU A 500 -24.52 -23.12 -42.31
N TYR A 501 -23.40 -22.40 -42.09
CA TYR A 501 -23.28 -20.98 -42.45
C TYR A 501 -22.93 -20.77 -43.93
N GLY A 502 -22.67 -21.85 -44.68
CA GLY A 502 -22.45 -21.83 -46.12
C GLY A 502 -23.73 -21.95 -46.93
N ASP A 503 -24.82 -22.42 -46.33
CA ASP A 503 -26.13 -22.60 -46.98
C ASP A 503 -26.78 -21.24 -47.32
N PRO A 504 -27.14 -20.95 -48.58
CA PRO A 504 -27.84 -19.72 -48.94
C PRO A 504 -29.06 -19.38 -48.06
N GLY A 505 -29.72 -20.38 -47.46
CA GLY A 505 -30.88 -20.21 -46.58
C GLY A 505 -30.59 -19.90 -45.11
N TYR A 506 -29.33 -19.98 -44.63
CA TYR A 506 -29.03 -19.95 -43.19
C TYR A 506 -29.47 -18.65 -42.51
N LEU A 507 -29.32 -17.51 -43.19
CA LEU A 507 -29.71 -16.21 -42.65
C LEU A 507 -31.21 -16.13 -42.41
N SER A 508 -32.00 -16.71 -43.32
CA SER A 508 -33.46 -16.78 -43.18
C SER A 508 -33.83 -17.65 -41.98
N SER A 509 -33.21 -18.82 -41.84
CA SER A 509 -33.49 -19.74 -40.74
C SER A 509 -33.12 -19.17 -39.38
N ILE A 510 -31.99 -18.47 -39.26
CA ILE A 510 -31.59 -17.81 -38.01
C ILE A 510 -32.51 -16.63 -37.71
N SER A 511 -32.87 -15.82 -38.72
CA SER A 511 -33.77 -14.69 -38.53
C SER A 511 -35.17 -15.15 -38.10
N GLU A 512 -35.68 -16.23 -38.70
CA GLU A 512 -36.96 -16.84 -38.33
C GLU A 512 -36.91 -17.42 -36.90
N PHE A 513 -35.79 -18.07 -36.53
CA PHE A 513 -35.58 -18.52 -35.16
C PHE A 513 -35.59 -17.37 -34.15
N VAL A 514 -34.92 -16.25 -34.46
CA VAL A 514 -34.88 -15.06 -33.59
C VAL A 514 -36.29 -14.49 -33.40
N VAL A 515 -37.05 -14.33 -34.49
CA VAL A 515 -38.42 -13.80 -34.45
C VAL A 515 -39.37 -14.74 -33.68
N LYS A 516 -39.17 -16.05 -33.79
CA LYS A 516 -40.04 -17.05 -33.16
C LYS A 516 -39.80 -17.20 -31.65
N ASN A 517 -38.58 -16.99 -31.17
CA ASN A 517 -38.20 -17.31 -29.79
C ASN A 517 -37.93 -16.10 -28.90
N TYR A 518 -37.87 -14.89 -29.46
CA TYR A 518 -37.57 -13.66 -28.72
C TYR A 518 -38.62 -12.58 -29.03
N HIS A 519 -38.74 -11.56 -28.18
CA HIS A 519 -39.75 -10.51 -28.30
C HIS A 519 -39.18 -9.09 -28.17
N ASP A 520 -39.94 -8.11 -28.66
CA ASP A 520 -39.68 -6.67 -28.53
C ASP A 520 -38.26 -6.23 -28.96
N LYS A 521 -37.51 -5.59 -28.07
CA LYS A 521 -36.20 -5.00 -28.34
C LYS A 521 -35.12 -6.05 -28.61
N GLU A 522 -35.30 -7.28 -28.12
CA GLU A 522 -34.33 -8.37 -28.29
C GLU A 522 -34.32 -8.86 -29.73
N VAL A 523 -35.48 -8.95 -30.39
CA VAL A 523 -35.58 -9.33 -31.81
C VAL A 523 -34.83 -8.33 -32.67
N VAL A 524 -35.03 -7.02 -32.43
CA VAL A 524 -34.37 -5.96 -33.20
C VAL A 524 -32.86 -6.04 -33.04
N ALA A 525 -32.37 -6.15 -31.80
CA ALA A 525 -30.93 -6.22 -31.52
C ALA A 525 -30.28 -7.50 -32.08
N LEU A 526 -30.96 -8.65 -31.97
CA LEU A 526 -30.44 -9.93 -32.47
C LEU A 526 -30.50 -10.01 -34.00
N SER A 527 -31.55 -9.50 -34.64
CA SER A 527 -31.61 -9.42 -36.11
C SER A 527 -30.56 -8.47 -36.67
N GLU A 528 -30.30 -7.34 -36.00
CA GLU A 528 -29.23 -6.41 -36.39
C GLU A 528 -27.84 -7.07 -36.22
N LEU A 529 -27.61 -7.78 -35.10
CA LEU A 529 -26.37 -8.53 -34.87
C LEU A 529 -26.15 -9.61 -35.92
N VAL A 530 -27.16 -10.43 -36.21
CA VAL A 530 -27.09 -11.49 -37.23
C VAL A 530 -26.85 -10.89 -38.60
N GLY A 531 -27.53 -9.79 -38.96
CA GLY A 531 -27.31 -9.09 -40.23
C GLY A 531 -25.89 -8.56 -40.39
N ASN A 532 -25.36 -7.89 -39.35
CA ASN A 532 -24.06 -7.23 -39.41
C ASN A 532 -22.87 -8.20 -39.32
N GLU A 533 -22.96 -9.23 -38.47
CA GLU A 533 -21.81 -10.09 -38.13
C GLU A 533 -21.76 -11.41 -38.91
N SER A 534 -22.84 -11.83 -39.56
CA SER A 534 -22.91 -13.11 -40.27
C SER A 534 -21.90 -13.25 -41.41
N HIS A 535 -21.78 -12.25 -42.28
CA HIS A 535 -20.83 -12.26 -43.39
C HIS A 535 -19.36 -12.13 -42.91
N PRO A 536 -19.01 -11.22 -41.98
CA PRO A 536 -17.71 -11.23 -41.31
C PRO A 536 -17.37 -12.57 -40.67
N PHE A 537 -18.33 -13.19 -39.98
CA PHE A 537 -18.17 -14.48 -39.31
C PHE A 537 -17.90 -15.62 -40.31
N LEU A 538 -18.66 -15.71 -41.40
CA LEU A 538 -18.44 -16.72 -42.44
C LEU A 538 -17.07 -16.55 -43.11
N ARG A 539 -16.65 -15.29 -43.37
CA ARG A 539 -15.31 -15.00 -43.90
C ARG A 539 -14.22 -15.42 -42.92
N TRP A 540 -14.39 -15.15 -41.63
CA TRP A 540 -13.48 -15.58 -40.58
C TRP A 540 -13.40 -17.12 -40.52
N LEU A 541 -14.55 -17.80 -40.51
CA LEU A 541 -14.66 -19.26 -40.46
C LEU A 541 -13.91 -19.92 -41.63
N ARG A 542 -14.11 -19.43 -42.87
CA ARG A 542 -13.36 -19.91 -44.05
C ARG A 542 -11.85 -19.69 -43.92
N GLY A 543 -11.43 -18.61 -43.24
CA GLY A 543 -10.04 -18.32 -42.96
C GLY A 543 -9.35 -19.29 -41.99
N LEU A 544 -10.11 -20.10 -41.24
CA LEU A 544 -9.58 -21.11 -40.32
C LEU A 544 -9.25 -22.44 -40.98
N LYS A 545 -9.66 -22.66 -42.24
CA LYS A 545 -9.38 -23.89 -43.00
C LYS A 545 -7.91 -24.36 -42.94
N PRO A 546 -6.88 -23.48 -42.99
CA PRO A 546 -5.49 -23.90 -42.88
C PRO A 546 -5.06 -24.47 -41.52
N LEU A 547 -5.87 -24.29 -40.46
CA LEU A 547 -5.57 -24.76 -39.11
C LEU A 547 -5.95 -26.24 -38.89
N PHE A 548 -6.77 -26.80 -39.78
CA PHE A 548 -7.20 -28.20 -39.77
C PHE A 548 -6.54 -28.93 -40.94
N PRO A 549 -5.43 -29.66 -40.72
CA PRO A 549 -4.76 -30.39 -41.79
C PRO A 549 -5.65 -31.53 -42.30
N GLY A 550 -5.77 -31.63 -43.63
CA GLY A 550 -6.55 -32.66 -44.32
C GLY A 550 -7.73 -32.07 -45.10
N ASN A 551 -7.44 -31.41 -46.20
CA ASN A 551 -8.01 -31.74 -47.51
C ASN A 551 -7.22 -30.92 -48.54
N SER A 552 -6.52 -31.65 -49.41
CA SER A 552 -6.29 -31.28 -50.80
C SER A 552 -7.47 -30.55 -51.41
#